data_AF-A0A855KCX2-F1
#
_entry.id   AF-A0A855KCX2-F1
#
_cell.length_a   1.000
_cell.length_b   1.000
_cell.length_c   1.000
_cell.angle_alpha   90.00
_cell.angle_beta   90.00
_cell.angle_gamma   90.00
#
_symmetry.space_group_name_H-M   'P 1'
#
loop_
_entity.id
_entity.type
_entity.pdbx_description
1 polymer ?
#
loop_
_entity_poly.entity_id
_entity_poly.type
_entity_poly.pdbx_seq_one_letter_code
_entity_poly.pdbx_strand_id
1 'polypeptide(L)'
;AALSADSLALSAHKLGGPQGVGALITAETFPLKRQMHGGGQEKGLRAGTETVAGSAGFGAAAAASQRDLHFAAEQAAWRDVAAERLKAGAE
;
A
#
# COMPACT_ATOMS: atom_id res chain seq x y z
N ALA A 1 -17.12 -1.31 -6.01
CA ALA A 1 -16.67 -1.44 -7.41
C ALA A 1 -15.25 -2.02 -7.41
N ALA A 2 -14.93 -2.96 -8.30
CA ALA A 2 -13.55 -3.41 -8.49
C ALA A 2 -12.77 -2.38 -9.32
N LEU A 3 -11.49 -2.18 -9.03
CA LEU A 3 -10.65 -1.10 -9.57
C LEU A 3 -10.27 -1.27 -11.06
N SER A 4 -10.65 -2.39 -11.69
CA SER A 4 -10.29 -2.75 -13.08
C SER A 4 -8.82 -2.50 -13.42
N ALA A 5 -7.92 -2.81 -12.48
CA ALA A 5 -6.48 -2.57 -12.61
C ALA A 5 -5.73 -3.86 -12.96
N ASP A 6 -4.83 -3.79 -13.95
CA ASP A 6 -3.97 -4.92 -14.34
C ASP A 6 -2.82 -5.16 -13.35
N SER A 7 -2.44 -4.11 -12.61
CA SER A 7 -1.49 -4.21 -11.52
C SER A 7 -1.77 -3.18 -10.43
N LEU A 8 -1.31 -3.46 -9.21
CA LEU A 8 -1.42 -2.57 -8.07
C LEU A 8 -0.13 -2.63 -7.24
N ALA A 9 0.51 -1.47 -7.07
CA ALA A 9 1.67 -1.33 -6.20
C ALA A 9 1.22 -0.83 -4.82
N LEU A 10 1.68 -1.51 -3.77
CA LEU A 10 1.35 -1.19 -2.39
C LEU A 10 2.64 -1.04 -1.58
N SER A 11 2.66 -0.05 -0.68
CA SER A 11 3.75 0.14 0.26
C SER A 11 3.23 0.07 1.70
N ALA A 12 3.87 -0.76 2.53
CA ALA A 12 3.38 -1.05 3.87
C ALA A 12 3.36 0.20 4.77
N HIS A 13 4.40 1.03 4.71
CA HIS A 13 4.49 2.24 5.55
C HIS A 13 3.44 3.31 5.24
N LYS A 14 2.73 3.20 4.11
CA LYS A 14 1.57 4.07 3.79
C LYS A 14 0.29 3.60 4.48
N LEU A 15 0.30 2.38 5.00
CA LEU A 15 -0.77 1.76 5.78
C LEU A 15 -0.41 1.65 7.28
N GLY A 16 0.64 2.36 7.72
CA GLY A 16 1.15 2.26 9.10
C GLY A 16 2.03 1.03 9.37
N GLY A 17 2.41 0.28 8.33
CA GLY A 17 3.31 -0.88 8.43
C GLY A 17 4.81 -0.53 8.39
N PRO A 18 5.69 -1.54 8.37
CA PRO A 18 7.13 -1.34 8.35
C PRO A 18 7.62 -0.67 7.05
N GLN A 19 8.66 0.15 7.16
CA GLN A 19 9.36 0.69 5.99
C GLN A 19 10.19 -0.40 5.28
N GLY A 20 10.46 -0.22 3.99
CA GLY A 20 11.27 -1.14 3.20
C GLY A 20 10.53 -2.40 2.70
N VAL A 21 9.22 -2.53 2.96
CA VAL A 21 8.40 -3.63 2.47
C VAL A 21 7.18 -3.12 1.70
N GLY A 22 6.77 -3.89 0.69
CA GLY A 22 5.64 -3.58 -0.18
C GLY A 22 5.26 -4.80 -1.01
N ALA A 23 4.24 -4.66 -1.85
CA ALA A 23 3.78 -5.70 -2.75
C ALA A 23 3.46 -5.13 -4.14
N LEU A 24 3.64 -5.95 -5.15
CA LEU A 24 3.12 -5.72 -6.49
C LEU A 24 2.11 -6.84 -6.78
N ILE A 25 0.85 -6.46 -6.86
CA ILE A 25 -0.24 -7.35 -7.28
C ILE A 25 -0.37 -7.20 -8.78
N THR A 26 -0.56 -8.31 -9.49
CA THR A 26 -0.72 -8.34 -10.94
C THR A 26 -1.86 -9.28 -11.30
N ALA A 27 -2.61 -8.94 -12.35
CA ALA A 27 -3.52 -9.88 -12.98
C ALA A 27 -2.73 -11.06 -13.55
N GLU A 28 -3.33 -12.24 -13.63
CA GLU A 28 -2.64 -13.45 -14.13
C GLU A 28 -2.09 -13.27 -15.55
N THR A 29 -2.78 -12.49 -16.38
CA THR A 29 -2.40 -12.20 -17.77
C THR A 29 -1.41 -11.04 -17.91
N PHE A 30 -1.04 -10.37 -16.81
CA PHE A 30 -0.18 -9.20 -16.88
C PHE A 30 1.29 -9.61 -17.07
N PRO A 31 1.94 -9.22 -18.19
CA PRO A 31 3.31 -9.63 -18.48
C PRO A 31 4.31 -8.89 -17.59
N LEU A 32 4.73 -9.52 -16.48
CA LEU A 32 5.72 -8.94 -15.57
C LEU A 32 7.15 -9.42 -15.92
N LYS A 33 8.03 -8.46 -16.24
CA LYS A 33 9.46 -8.73 -16.39
C LYS A 33 10.18 -8.52 -15.06
N ARG A 34 10.82 -9.57 -14.53
CA ARG A 34 11.62 -9.45 -13.31
C ARG A 34 12.80 -8.50 -13.50
N GLN A 35 13.07 -7.67 -12.49
CA GLN A 35 14.25 -6.81 -12.43
C GLN A 35 15.37 -7.45 -11.59
N MET A 36 15.00 -8.12 -10.50
CA MET A 36 15.94 -8.83 -9.61
C MET A 36 16.05 -10.30 -10.02
N HIS A 37 17.28 -10.76 -10.27
CA HIS A 37 17.61 -12.10 -10.73
C HIS A 37 18.30 -12.90 -9.62
N GLY A 38 18.06 -14.21 -9.53
CA GLY A 38 18.64 -15.05 -8.47
C GLY A 38 17.83 -16.33 -8.21
N GLY A 39 17.80 -16.77 -6.94
CA GLY A 39 17.36 -18.10 -6.49
C GLY A 39 15.87 -18.45 -6.62
N GLY A 40 15.06 -17.67 -7.34
CA GLY A 40 13.68 -18.04 -7.67
C GLY A 40 12.61 -17.69 -6.61
N GLN A 41 12.94 -16.88 -5.60
CA GLN A 41 11.96 -16.34 -4.65
C GLN A 41 10.81 -15.58 -5.34
N GLU A 42 9.71 -15.36 -4.60
CA GLU A 42 8.53 -14.63 -5.10
C GLU A 42 8.04 -15.15 -6.47
N LYS A 43 7.86 -16.49 -6.57
CA LYS A 43 7.48 -17.18 -7.82
C LYS A 43 8.45 -16.97 -8.99
N GLY A 44 9.71 -16.66 -8.70
CA GLY A 44 10.73 -16.34 -9.69
C GLY A 44 10.68 -14.90 -10.24
N LEU A 45 9.79 -14.05 -9.69
CA LEU A 45 9.57 -12.68 -10.14
C LEU A 45 10.46 -11.66 -9.41
N ARG A 46 10.91 -11.97 -8.19
CA ARG A 46 11.79 -11.10 -7.42
C ARG A 46 12.73 -11.92 -6.56
N ALA A 47 14.02 -11.91 -6.91
CA ALA A 47 15.04 -12.59 -6.13
C ALA A 47 15.32 -11.90 -4.78
N GLY A 48 15.90 -12.69 -3.87
CA GLY A 48 16.29 -12.28 -2.52
C GLY A 48 15.45 -13.00 -1.47
N THR A 49 16.09 -13.41 -0.36
CA THR A 49 15.42 -14.10 0.74
C THR A 49 14.27 -13.26 1.29
N GLU A 50 13.09 -13.86 1.39
CA GLU A 50 11.88 -13.20 1.84
C GLU A 50 12.05 -12.67 3.26
N THR A 51 11.71 -11.39 3.46
CA THR A 51 11.71 -10.81 4.80
C THR A 51 10.42 -11.19 5.51
N VAL A 52 10.42 -12.31 6.25
CA VAL A 52 9.24 -12.84 6.95
C VAL A 52 8.66 -11.81 7.94
N ALA A 53 9.50 -11.16 8.75
CA ALA A 53 9.05 -10.16 9.71
C ALA A 53 8.40 -8.94 9.04
N GLY A 54 9.00 -8.45 7.94
CA GLY A 54 8.46 -7.36 7.15
C GLY A 54 7.11 -7.72 6.52
N SER A 55 7.02 -8.91 5.93
CA SER A 55 5.81 -9.43 5.31
C SER A 55 4.68 -9.62 6.33
N ALA A 56 4.98 -10.18 7.50
CA ALA A 56 4.03 -10.33 8.60
C ALA A 56 3.55 -8.96 9.11
N GLY A 57 4.47 -8.01 9.30
CA GLY A 57 4.13 -6.64 9.70
C GLY A 57 3.27 -5.91 8.67
N PHE A 58 3.53 -6.12 7.38
CA PHE A 58 2.67 -5.59 6.32
C PHE A 58 1.29 -6.23 6.32
N GLY A 59 1.19 -7.55 6.48
CA GLY A 59 -0.10 -8.23 6.62
C GLY A 59 -0.93 -7.70 7.79
N ALA A 60 -0.30 -7.47 8.95
CA ALA A 60 -0.96 -6.89 10.11
C ALA A 60 -1.44 -5.44 9.85
N ALA A 61 -0.61 -4.62 9.21
CA ALA A 61 -0.95 -3.23 8.86
C ALA A 61 -2.09 -3.15 7.82
N ALA A 62 -2.09 -4.05 6.82
CA ALA A 62 -3.17 -4.14 5.84
C ALA A 62 -4.50 -4.55 6.51
N ALA A 63 -4.47 -5.53 7.41
CA ALA A 63 -5.66 -5.95 8.16
C ALA A 63 -6.19 -4.83 9.07
N ALA A 64 -5.31 -4.09 9.76
CA ALA A 64 -5.72 -2.94 10.56
C ALA A 64 -6.32 -1.84 9.68
N SER A 65 -5.64 -1.46 8.60
CA SER A 65 -6.13 -0.47 7.65
C SER A 65 -7.50 -0.84 7.08
N GLN A 66 -7.74 -2.12 6.76
CA GLN A 66 -9.04 -2.58 6.26
C GLN A 66 -10.16 -2.43 7.30
N ARG A 67 -9.90 -2.78 8.57
CA ARG A 67 -10.88 -2.59 9.66
C ARG A 67 -11.21 -1.11 9.86
N ASP A 68 -10.19 -0.26 9.74
CA ASP A 68 -10.24 1.15 10.08
C ASP A 68 -10.56 2.04 8.86
N LEU A 69 -10.95 1.46 7.72
CA LEU A 69 -11.26 2.21 6.48
C LEU A 69 -12.29 3.33 6.68
N HIS A 70 -13.23 3.15 7.59
CA HIS A 70 -14.25 4.14 7.91
C HIS A 70 -13.66 5.44 8.48
N PHE A 71 -12.57 5.37 9.26
CA PHE A 71 -11.90 6.56 9.80
C PHE A 71 -11.33 7.46 8.70
N ALA A 72 -10.96 6.92 7.54
CA ALA A 72 -10.50 7.74 6.42
C ALA A 72 -11.61 8.69 5.91
N ALA A 73 -12.88 8.28 5.99
CA ALA A 73 -14.01 9.14 5.65
C ALA A 73 -14.21 10.24 6.72
N GLU A 74 -14.00 9.92 7.99
CA GLU A 74 -14.10 10.89 9.11
C GLU A 74 -13.01 11.97 9.03
N GLN A 75 -11.80 11.61 8.59
CA GLN A 75 -10.69 12.55 8.39
C GLN A 75 -11.00 13.66 7.38
N ALA A 76 -11.88 13.40 6.40
CA ALA A 76 -12.24 14.39 5.39
C ALA A 76 -12.87 15.65 6.00
N ALA A 77 -13.71 15.48 7.04
CA ALA A 77 -14.35 16.61 7.72
C ALA A 77 -13.30 17.51 8.41
N TRP A 78 -12.31 16.91 9.08
CA TRP A 78 -11.25 17.68 9.73
C TRP A 78 -10.37 18.40 8.70
N ARG A 79 -10.06 17.75 7.58
CA ARG A 79 -9.33 18.36 6.45
C ARG A 79 -10.08 19.57 5.92
N ASP A 80 -11.39 19.44 5.67
CA ASP A 80 -12.19 20.51 5.06
C ASP A 80 -12.32 21.70 6.00
N VAL A 81 -12.56 21.47 7.29
CA VAL A 81 -12.55 22.52 8.32
C VAL A 81 -11.19 23.22 8.40
N ALA A 82 -10.09 22.48 8.37
CA ALA A 82 -8.76 23.06 8.37
C ALA A 82 -8.52 23.92 7.11
N ALA A 83 -8.94 23.45 5.94
CA ALA A 83 -8.78 24.16 4.68
C ALA A 83 -9.55 25.50 4.67
N GLU A 84 -10.80 25.52 5.15
CA GLU A 84 -11.59 26.76 5.20
C GLU A 84 -10.99 27.79 6.17
N ARG A 85 -10.51 27.34 7.33
CA ARG A 85 -9.86 28.24 8.30
C ARG A 85 -8.59 28.87 7.73
N LEU A 86 -7.80 28.10 6.98
CA LEU A 86 -6.57 28.62 6.35
C LEU A 86 -6.89 29.65 5.26
N LYS A 87 -7.96 29.46 4.48
CA LYS A 87 -8.40 30.44 3.48
C LYS A 87 -8.89 31.74 4.13
N ALA A 88 -9.75 31.64 5.14
CA ALA A 88 -10.31 32.80 5.82
C ALA A 88 -9.26 33.64 6.58
N GLY A 89 -8.15 33.03 7.01
CA GLY A 89 -7.03 33.73 7.63
C GLY A 89 -5.98 34.27 6.64
N ALA A 90 -6.13 33.99 5.35
CA ALA A 90 -5.26 34.50 4.29
C ALA A 90 -5.83 35.75 3.59
N GLU A 91 -7.11 36.06 3.81
CA GLU A 91 -7.77 37.34 3.48
C GLU A 91 -7.58 38.36 4.60
#